data_AF-A0A7V9G9J0-F1
#
_entry.id   AF-A0A7V9G9J0-F1
#
_cell.length_a   1.000
_cell.length_b   1.000
_cell.length_c   1.000
_cell.angle_alpha   90.00
_cell.angle_beta   90.00
_cell.angle_gamma   90.00
#
_symmetry.space_group_name_H-M   'P 1'
#
loop_
_entity.id
_entity.type
_entity.pdbx_description
1 polymer ?
#
loop_
_entity_poly.entity_id
_entity_poly.type
_entity_poly.pdbx_seq_one_letter_code
_entity_poly.pdbx_strand_id
1 'polypeptide(L)'
;MTAPARDQRTPEIRYQDPRRGRVWTPYAIDDIAFATLHGAADVAREVDALISPDLATGRLIADAEAGRTLAFVLHTQTINSNNTGQGMALAREATRRLVRRYGKRLVWCTPSELCADAHATAPT
;
A
#
# COMPACT_ATOMS: atom_id res chain seq x y z
N MET A 1 28.84 14.74 -2.60
CA MET A 1 27.68 14.24 -3.34
C MET A 1 27.10 13.07 -2.59
N THR A 2 26.01 13.28 -1.86
CA THR A 2 25.27 12.21 -1.19
C THR A 2 24.65 11.33 -2.28
N ALA A 3 24.87 10.02 -2.24
CA ALA A 3 24.19 9.11 -3.15
C ALA A 3 22.68 9.37 -3.05
N PRO A 4 21.94 9.43 -4.18
CA PRO A 4 20.48 9.52 -4.10
C PRO A 4 20.02 8.34 -3.25
N ALA A 5 19.21 8.64 -2.21
CA ALA A 5 18.56 7.61 -1.42
C ALA A 5 17.97 6.60 -2.41
N ARG A 6 18.38 5.33 -2.29
CA ARG A 6 17.90 4.27 -3.18
C ARG A 6 16.39 4.30 -3.06
N ASP A 7 15.76 4.86 -4.08
CA ASP A 7 14.35 4.72 -4.28
C ASP A 7 14.15 3.26 -4.68
N GLN A 8 14.08 2.35 -3.70
CA GLN A 8 13.91 0.91 -3.87
C GLN A 8 12.51 0.57 -4.39
N ARG A 9 11.93 1.42 -5.23
CA ARG A 9 10.68 1.17 -5.92
C ARG A 9 10.97 0.40 -7.20
N THR A 10 11.54 -0.80 -7.05
CA THR A 10 11.71 -1.71 -8.18
C THR A 10 10.36 -2.36 -8.46
N PRO A 11 9.81 -2.25 -9.68
CA PRO A 11 8.76 -3.15 -10.16
C PRO A 11 9.08 -4.59 -9.77
N GLU A 12 8.22 -5.27 -9.01
CA GLU A 12 8.48 -6.69 -8.75
C GLU A 12 8.37 -7.49 -10.05
N ILE A 13 7.25 -7.32 -10.77
CA ILE A 13 6.95 -8.02 -12.01
C ILE A 13 6.05 -7.12 -12.88
N ARG A 14 6.37 -6.94 -14.16
CA ARG A 14 5.45 -6.29 -15.10
C ARG A 14 4.41 -7.31 -15.57
N TYR A 15 3.16 -7.17 -15.14
CA TYR A 15 2.06 -7.99 -15.65
C TYR A 15 1.49 -7.33 -16.90
N GLN A 16 1.47 -8.08 -17.99
CA GLN A 16 0.79 -7.66 -19.21
C GLN A 16 -0.43 -8.57 -19.38
N ASP A 17 -1.62 -7.97 -19.45
CA ASP A 17 -2.83 -8.72 -19.82
C ASP A 17 -2.72 -9.07 -21.31
N PRO A 18 -2.52 -10.36 -21.67
CA PRO A 18 -2.33 -10.77 -23.06
C PRO A 18 -3.59 -10.56 -23.91
N ARG A 19 -4.76 -10.32 -23.29
CA ARG A 19 -6.03 -10.12 -24.00
C ARG A 19 -6.36 -8.64 -24.23
N ARG A 20 -5.78 -7.71 -23.47
CA ARG A 20 -6.22 -6.29 -23.45
C ARG A 20 -5.11 -5.25 -23.52
N GLY A 21 -3.84 -5.66 -23.55
CA GLY A 21 -2.71 -4.74 -23.65
C GLY A 21 -2.52 -3.85 -22.41
N ARG A 22 -3.27 -4.08 -21.33
CA ARG A 22 -3.09 -3.37 -20.06
C ARG A 22 -1.83 -3.88 -19.37
N VAL A 23 -1.05 -2.93 -18.88
CA VAL A 23 0.21 -3.19 -18.18
C VAL A 23 0.03 -2.77 -16.73
N TRP A 24 0.19 -3.72 -15.83
CA TRP A 24 0.23 -3.49 -14.40
C TRP A 24 1.65 -3.69 -13.91
N THR A 25 2.07 -2.84 -12.99
CA THR A 25 3.34 -3.01 -12.31
C THR A 25 3.06 -2.88 -10.82
N PRO A 26 3.03 -4.00 -10.08
CA PRO A 26 2.99 -3.94 -8.63
C PRO A 26 4.33 -3.36 -8.21
N TYR A 27 4.23 -2.21 -7.57
CA TYR A 27 5.31 -1.71 -6.76
C TYR A 27 5.06 -2.33 -5.39
N ALA A 28 5.88 -3.30 -5.00
CA ALA A 28 5.93 -3.65 -3.61
C ALA A 28 6.39 -2.42 -2.85
N ILE A 29 5.47 -1.83 -2.11
CA ILE A 29 5.86 -0.99 -0.99
C ILE A 29 6.45 -1.99 -0.01
N ASP A 30 7.75 -1.87 0.31
CA ASP A 30 8.35 -2.60 1.44
C ASP A 30 7.33 -2.65 2.57
N ASP A 31 7.12 -3.86 3.14
CA ASP A 31 6.06 -4.14 4.11
C ASP A 31 5.87 -2.93 5.04
N ILE A 32 4.72 -2.26 4.93
CA ILE A 32 4.47 -1.00 5.66
C ILE A 32 4.57 -1.19 7.18
N ALA A 33 4.48 -2.44 7.64
CA ALA A 33 4.64 -2.82 9.04
C ALA A 33 6.06 -3.30 9.39
N PHE A 34 7.04 -3.26 8.47
CA PHE A 34 8.40 -3.75 8.72
C PHE A 34 9.05 -3.08 9.93
N ALA A 35 8.92 -1.76 10.05
CA ALA A 35 9.44 -1.02 11.21
C ALA A 35 8.82 -1.49 12.55
N THR A 36 7.58 -1.98 12.50
CA THR A 36 6.82 -2.42 13.67
C THR A 36 7.12 -3.87 14.11
N LEU A 37 7.84 -4.65 13.29
CA LEU A 37 8.12 -6.08 13.54
C LEU A 37 8.75 -6.36 14.91
N HIS A 38 9.56 -5.43 15.39
CA HIS A 38 10.35 -5.59 16.62
C HIS A 38 9.80 -4.77 17.80
N GLY A 39 8.62 -4.16 17.67
CA GLY A 39 8.00 -3.43 18.79
C GLY A 39 8.65 -2.09 19.15
N ALA A 40 9.63 -1.64 18.36
CA ALA A 40 10.39 -0.42 18.61
C ALA A 40 9.97 0.76 17.72
N ALA A 41 8.86 0.62 16.99
CA ALA A 41 8.41 1.67 16.08
C ALA A 41 7.69 2.80 16.81
N ASP A 42 7.99 4.03 16.40
CA ASP A 42 7.08 5.16 16.61
C ASP A 42 5.95 5.06 15.57
N VAL A 43 4.84 4.43 15.98
CA VAL A 43 3.68 4.20 15.10
C VAL A 43 3.16 5.50 14.48
N ALA A 44 3.16 6.61 15.21
CA ALA A 44 2.65 7.87 14.70
C ALA A 44 3.54 8.39 13.56
N ARG A 45 4.85 8.36 13.76
CA ARG A 45 5.83 8.74 12.74
C ARG A 45 5.74 7.86 11.48
N GLU A 46 5.60 6.55 11.65
CA GLU A 46 5.46 5.62 10.52
C GLU A 46 4.17 5.88 9.73
N VAL A 47 3.05 6.10 10.42
CA VAL A 47 1.78 6.47 9.78
C VAL A 47 1.92 7.79 9.01
N ASP A 48 2.54 8.81 9.61
CA ASP A 48 2.70 10.12 8.98
C ASP A 48 3.53 10.06 7.69
N ALA A 49 4.51 9.16 7.62
CA ALA A 49 5.28 8.90 6.41
C ALA A 49 4.44 8.24 5.29
N LEU A 50 3.45 7.41 5.65
CA LEU A 50 2.53 6.79 4.71
C LEU A 50 1.47 7.79 4.22
N ILE A 51 0.89 8.55 5.16
CA ILE A 51 -0.15 9.53 4.93
C ILE A 51 -0.15 10.54 6.08
N SER A 52 0.22 11.78 5.79
CA SER A 52 0.30 12.90 6.74
C SER A 52 -1.02 13.20 7.47
N PRO A 53 -0.99 13.85 8.66
CA PRO A 53 -2.20 14.14 9.44
C PRO A 53 -3.23 15.04 8.73
N ASP A 54 -2.76 15.96 7.89
CA ASP A 54 -3.59 16.84 7.05
C ASP A 54 -4.10 16.14 5.78
N LEU A 55 -3.70 14.88 5.58
CA LEU A 55 -4.04 14.02 4.46
C LEU A 55 -3.51 14.55 3.11
N ALA A 56 -2.61 15.53 3.09
CA ALA A 56 -2.16 16.16 1.84
C ALA A 56 -0.97 15.44 1.19
N THR A 57 -0.11 14.83 2.00
CA THR A 57 1.16 14.22 1.58
C THR A 57 1.36 12.83 2.18
N GLY A 58 2.40 12.12 1.73
CA GLY A 58 2.76 10.77 2.18
C GLY A 58 2.94 9.82 1.01
N ARG A 59 3.60 8.69 1.25
CA ARG A 59 3.91 7.70 0.19
C ARG A 59 2.64 7.21 -0.53
N LEU A 60 1.60 6.87 0.23
CA LEU A 60 0.34 6.35 -0.31
C LEU A 60 -0.44 7.42 -1.09
N ILE A 61 -0.34 8.67 -0.66
CA ILE A 61 -0.93 9.80 -1.38
C ILE A 61 -0.21 9.99 -2.71
N ALA A 62 1.13 10.02 -2.70
CA ALA A 62 1.91 10.20 -3.92
C ALA A 62 1.62 9.11 -4.96
N ASP A 63 1.47 7.85 -4.52
CA ASP A 63 1.14 6.74 -5.42
C ASP A 63 -0.29 6.82 -5.95
N ALA A 64 -1.27 7.17 -5.12
CA ALA A 64 -2.65 7.34 -5.55
C ALA A 64 -2.83 8.52 -6.52
N GLU A 65 -2.19 9.68 -6.26
CA GLU A 65 -2.25 10.85 -7.13
C GLU A 65 -1.50 10.61 -8.47
N ALA A 66 -0.51 9.70 -8.48
CA ALA A 66 0.14 9.24 -9.71
C ALA A 66 -0.71 8.23 -10.52
N GLY A 67 -1.95 7.95 -10.10
CA GLY A 67 -2.87 7.03 -10.77
C GLY A 67 -2.51 5.55 -10.59
N ARG A 68 -1.72 5.21 -9.57
CA ARG A 68 -1.33 3.82 -9.28
C ARG A 68 -2.40 3.12 -8.44
N THR A 69 -2.60 1.84 -8.70
CA THR A 69 -3.40 0.99 -7.81
C THR A 69 -2.60 0.72 -6.54
N LEU A 70 -3.19 1.02 -5.39
CA LEU A 70 -2.64 0.64 -4.10
C LEU A 70 -3.14 -0.76 -3.73
N ALA A 71 -2.21 -1.69 -3.52
CA ALA A 71 -2.50 -3.02 -3.02
C ALA A 71 -1.70 -3.25 -1.74
N PHE A 72 -2.38 -3.60 -0.66
CA PHE A 72 -1.75 -3.90 0.63
C PHE A 72 -1.79 -5.40 0.87
N VAL A 73 -0.62 -6.02 0.95
CA VAL A 73 -0.49 -7.40 1.43
C VAL A 73 0.00 -7.32 2.86
N LEU A 74 -0.84 -7.79 3.77
CA LEU A 74 -0.58 -7.73 5.20
C LEU A 74 -0.53 -9.15 5.74
N HIS A 75 0.64 -9.57 6.20
CA HIS A 75 0.80 -10.88 6.83
C HIS A 75 0.44 -10.78 8.31
N THR A 76 -0.47 -11.64 8.76
CA THR A 76 -0.93 -11.68 10.17
C THR A 76 0.24 -11.87 11.14
N GLN A 77 1.26 -12.66 10.75
CA GLN A 77 2.49 -12.84 11.52
C GLN A 77 3.31 -11.55 11.64
N THR A 78 3.46 -10.79 10.55
CA THR A 78 4.17 -9.50 10.56
C THR A 78 3.44 -8.48 11.44
N ILE A 79 2.13 -8.34 11.24
CA ILE A 79 1.31 -7.36 11.96
C ILE A 79 1.23 -7.64 13.47
N ASN A 80 1.19 -8.93 13.84
CA ASN A 80 1.16 -9.36 15.24
C ASN A 80 2.55 -9.70 15.79
N SER A 81 3.63 -9.41 15.05
CA SER A 81 4.98 -9.79 15.46
C SER A 81 5.30 -9.25 16.86
N ASN A 82 5.82 -10.13 17.72
CA ASN A 82 6.08 -9.86 19.14
C ASN A 82 4.86 -9.40 19.97
N ASN A 83 3.63 -9.60 19.49
CA ASN A 83 2.38 -9.27 20.18
C ASN A 83 2.28 -7.81 20.68
N THR A 84 2.99 -6.88 20.04
CA THR A 84 3.00 -5.47 20.48
C THR A 84 1.78 -4.68 20.00
N GLY A 85 1.07 -5.19 19.00
CA GLY A 85 -0.07 -4.52 18.38
C GLY A 85 0.30 -3.31 17.51
N GLN A 86 1.59 -2.96 17.39
CA GLN A 86 2.05 -1.78 16.64
C GLN A 86 1.77 -1.89 15.14
N GLY A 87 1.97 -3.07 14.54
CA GLY A 87 1.65 -3.30 13.13
C GLY A 87 0.16 -3.12 12.83
N MET A 88 -0.71 -3.57 13.75
CA MET A 88 -2.15 -3.41 13.62
C MET A 88 -2.57 -1.94 13.81
N ALA A 89 -1.96 -1.25 14.77
CA ALA A 89 -2.21 0.18 14.99
C ALA A 89 -1.82 1.01 13.76
N LEU A 90 -0.66 0.74 13.16
CA LEU A 90 -0.21 1.37 11.92
C LEU A 90 -1.19 1.11 10.77
N ALA A 91 -1.52 -0.16 10.50
CA ALA A 91 -2.41 -0.53 9.40
C ALA A 91 -3.81 0.11 9.56
N ARG A 92 -4.35 0.09 10.78
CA ARG A 92 -5.66 0.68 11.10
C ARG A 92 -5.66 2.19 10.87
N GLU A 93 -4.64 2.89 11.34
CA GLU A 93 -4.59 4.35 11.25
C GLU A 93 -4.33 4.83 9.82
N ALA A 94 -3.39 4.21 9.10
CA ALA A 94 -3.15 4.51 7.69
C ALA A 94 -4.42 4.29 6.85
N THR A 95 -5.12 3.17 7.09
CA THR A 95 -6.42 2.86 6.47
C THR A 95 -7.46 3.91 6.79
N ARG A 96 -7.59 4.32 8.06
CA ARG A 96 -8.53 5.36 8.49
C ARG A 96 -8.30 6.68 7.74
N ARG A 97 -7.04 7.09 7.61
CA ARG A 97 -6.65 8.32 6.90
C ARG A 97 -6.95 8.23 5.39
N LEU A 98 -6.66 7.08 4.77
CA LEU A 98 -7.02 6.83 3.37
C LEU A 98 -8.54 6.91 3.16
N VAL A 99 -9.33 6.28 4.03
CA VAL A 99 -10.80 6.34 3.97
C VAL A 99 -11.30 7.77 4.13
N ARG A 100 -10.70 8.57 5.02
CA ARG A 100 -11.07 9.98 5.17
C ARG A 100 -10.78 10.81 3.91
N ARG A 101 -9.65 10.56 3.23
CA ARG A 101 -9.26 11.33 2.04
C ARG A 101 -10.02 10.90 0.78
N TYR A 102 -10.03 9.60 0.49
CA TYR A 102 -10.52 9.07 -0.78
C TYR A 102 -11.96 8.54 -0.68
N GLY A 103 -12.45 8.25 0.53
CA GLY A 103 -13.83 7.86 0.78
C GLY A 103 -14.31 6.74 -0.15
N LYS A 104 -15.37 7.04 -0.91
CA LYS A 104 -16.00 6.11 -1.86
C LYS A 104 -15.12 5.71 -3.05
N ARG A 105 -13.96 6.35 -3.26
CA ARG A 105 -13.00 5.95 -4.31
C ARG A 105 -12.16 4.74 -3.91
N LEU A 106 -12.17 4.34 -2.63
CA LEU A 106 -11.50 3.12 -2.19
C LEU A 106 -12.40 1.93 -2.43
N VAL A 107 -11.87 0.95 -3.16
CA VAL A 107 -12.49 -0.36 -3.33
C VAL A 107 -11.69 -1.35 -2.51
N TRP A 108 -12.34 -1.95 -1.52
CA TRP A 108 -11.78 -3.07 -0.75
C TRP A 108 -12.19 -4.35 -1.43
N CYS A 109 -11.21 -5.15 -1.80
CA CYS A 109 -11.42 -6.44 -2.44
C CYS A 109 -10.45 -7.47 -1.86
N THR A 110 -10.92 -8.69 -1.75
CA THR A 110 -10.08 -9.87 -1.56
C THR A 110 -9.17 -10.06 -2.78
N PRO A 111 -8.05 -10.80 -2.65
CA PRO A 111 -7.23 -11.13 -3.81
C PRO A 111 -8.03 -11.80 -4.95
N SER A 112 -9.01 -12.65 -4.62
CA SER A 112 -9.89 -13.29 -5.61
C SER A 112 -10.81 -12.29 -6.32
N GLU A 113 -11.38 -11.32 -5.59
CA GLU A 113 -12.18 -10.24 -6.17
C GLU A 113 -11.33 -9.31 -7.03
N LEU A 114 -10.11 -8.98 -6.59
CA LEU A 114 -9.17 -8.20 -7.40
C LEU A 114 -8.85 -8.90 -8.73
N CYS A 115 -8.59 -10.20 -8.69
CA CYS A 115 -8.38 -11.01 -9.89
C CYS A 115 -9.64 -11.03 -10.77
N ALA A 116 -10.83 -11.19 -10.18
CA ALA A 116 -12.09 -11.20 -10.91
C ALA A 116 -12.41 -9.85 -11.56
N ASP A 117 -12.17 -8.72 -10.90
CA ASP A 117 -12.39 -7.36 -11.43
C ASP A 117 -11.40 -7.02 -12.54
N ALA A 118 -10.14 -7.45 -12.40
CA ALA A 118 -9.16 -7.40 -13.48
C ALA A 118 -9.66 -8.19 -14.71
N HIS A 119 -10.38 -9.29 -14.49
CA HIS A 119 -11.03 -10.05 -15.56
C HIS A 119 -12.37 -9.44 -16.05
N ALA A 120 -13.12 -8.70 -15.23
CA ALA A 120 -14.44 -8.16 -15.54
C ALA A 120 -14.43 -6.88 -16.38
N THR A 121 -13.38 -6.06 -16.33
CA THR A 121 -13.25 -4.84 -17.14
C THR A 121 -12.88 -5.09 -18.62
N ALA A 122 -13.22 -6.26 -19.17
CA ALA A 122 -13.26 -6.50 -20.62
C ALA A 122 -14.51 -5.83 -21.17
N PRO A 123 -14.40 -5.02 -22.23
CA PRO A 123 -15.45 -5.08 -23.22
C PRO A 123 -15.40 -6.49 -23.86
N THR A 124 -16.54 -7.18 -23.86
CA THR A 124 -16.80 -8.31 -24.76
C THR A 124 -16.77 -7.86 -26.21
#